data_AF-A0A1G8CPN7-F1
#
_entry.id   AF-A0A1G8CPN7-F1
#
_cell.length_a   1.000
_cell.length_b   1.000
_cell.length_c   1.000
_cell.angle_alpha   90.00
_cell.angle_beta   90.00
_cell.angle_gamma   90.00
#
_symmetry.space_group_name_H-M   'P 1'
#
loop_
_entity.id
_entity.type
_entity.pdbx_description
1 polymer ?
#
loop_
_entity_poly.entity_id
_entity_poly.type
_entity_poly.pdbx_seq_one_letter_code
_entity_poly.pdbx_strand_id
1 'polypeptide(L)' 'MSDEPESTPRTVLTRLVAMTLSEDRALTHLKSSFVRVGGEIVTDPDLETDAPIVICPPPITEQQQAAS' A
#
# COMPACT_ATOMS: atom_id res chain seq x y z
N MET A 1 -30.64 -9.84 17.27
CA MET A 1 -29.97 -10.28 16.04
C MET A 1 -28.67 -9.53 16.00
N SER A 2 -27.54 -10.22 16.13
CA SER A 2 -26.22 -9.60 16.09
C SER A 2 -25.91 -9.33 14.63
N ASP A 3 -25.84 -8.06 14.27
CA ASP A 3 -25.39 -7.61 12.96
C ASP A 3 -23.90 -7.96 12.88
N GLU A 4 -23.57 -9.03 12.14
CA GLU A 4 -22.20 -9.34 11.79
C GLU A 4 -21.63 -8.11 11.05
N PRO A 5 -20.44 -7.61 11.40
CA PRO A 5 -19.87 -6.51 10.64
C PRO A 5 -19.66 -7.03 9.21
N GLU A 6 -20.48 -6.54 8.29
CA GLU A 6 -20.26 -6.65 6.86
C GLU A 6 -18.83 -6.15 6.63
N SER A 7 -17.89 -7.10 6.44
CA SER A 7 -16.51 -6.78 6.09
C SER A 7 -16.58 -6.15 4.70
N THR A 8 -16.84 -4.85 4.67
CA THR A 8 -16.92 -4.05 3.45
C THR A 8 -15.59 -4.29 2.74
N PRO A 9 -15.58 -4.79 1.50
CA PRO A 9 -14.34 -5.02 0.79
C PRO A 9 -13.58 -3.69 0.76
N ARG A 10 -12.40 -3.67 1.39
CA ARG A 10 -11.57 -2.46 1.45
C ARG A 10 -10.61 -2.52 0.30
N THR A 11 -10.71 -1.53 -0.59
CA THR A 11 -9.77 -1.37 -1.70
C THR A 11 -8.35 -1.17 -1.16
N VAL A 12 -7.36 -1.43 -2.01
CA VAL A 12 -5.95 -1.17 -1.69
C VAL A 12 -5.75 0.28 -1.23
N LEU A 13 -6.39 1.26 -1.87
CA LEU A 13 -6.32 2.65 -1.47
C LEU A 13 -6.89 2.89 -0.06
N THR A 14 -8.09 2.40 0.22
CA THR A 14 -8.71 2.54 1.56
C THR A 14 -7.85 1.90 2.64
N ARG A 15 -7.22 0.76 2.34
CA ARG A 15 -6.32 0.06 3.26
C ARG A 15 -5.03 0.85 3.50
N LEU A 16 -4.41 1.41 2.46
CA LEU A 16 -3.23 2.27 2.58
C LEU A 16 -3.53 3.52 3.43
N VAL A 17 -4.70 4.14 3.22
CA VAL A 17 -5.12 5.31 4.02
C VAL A 17 -5.34 4.92 5.48
N ALA A 18 -5.96 3.76 5.74
CA ALA A 18 -6.12 3.23 7.10
C ALA A 18 -4.78 2.90 7.78
N MET A 19 -3.71 2.67 7.01
CA MET A 19 -2.33 2.50 7.49
C MET A 19 -1.60 3.83 7.74
N THR A 20 -2.33 4.94 7.92
CA THR A 20 -1.83 6.31 8.20
C THR A 20 -1.25 7.07 7.00
N LEU A 21 -1.39 6.56 5.78
CA LEU A 21 -1.02 7.32 4.59
C LEU A 21 -2.12 8.30 4.20
N SER A 22 -1.72 9.47 3.71
CA SER A 22 -2.65 10.31 2.97
C SER A 22 -2.98 9.66 1.63
N GLU A 23 -4.16 9.94 1.08
CA GLU A 23 -4.61 9.42 -0.21
C GLU A 23 -3.59 9.71 -1.33
N ASP A 24 -3.09 10.95 -1.41
CA ASP A 24 -2.06 11.36 -2.37
C ASP A 24 -0.74 10.56 -2.25
N ARG A 25 -0.31 10.29 -1.01
CA ARG A 25 0.87 9.47 -0.71
C ARG A 25 0.62 8.02 -1.13
N ALA A 26 -0.54 7.47 -0.81
CA ALA A 26 -0.92 6.11 -1.20
C ALA A 26 -0.93 5.96 -2.73
N LEU A 27 -1.54 6.90 -3.45
CA LEU A 27 -1.52 6.93 -4.92
C LEU A 27 -0.11 7.06 -5.49
N THR A 28 0.74 7.87 -4.87
CA THR A 28 2.16 7.99 -5.26
C THR A 28 2.88 6.66 -5.09
N HIS A 29 2.71 5.97 -3.96
CA HIS A 29 3.34 4.67 -3.70
C HIS A 29 2.85 3.59 -4.68
N LEU A 30 1.55 3.59 -5.01
CA LEU A 30 0.97 2.71 -6.02
C LEU A 30 1.58 2.98 -7.41
N LYS A 31 1.62 4.24 -7.84
CA LYS A 31 2.24 4.64 -9.12
C LYS A 31 3.72 4.29 -9.20
N SER A 32 4.44 4.42 -8.09
CA SER A 32 5.86 4.08 -7.99
C SER A 32 6.15 2.59 -7.80
N SER A 33 5.13 1.70 -7.88
CA SER A 33 5.30 0.24 -7.73
C SER A 33 5.90 -0.18 -6.39
N PHE A 34 5.65 0.61 -5.33
CA PHE A 34 6.12 0.35 -3.97
C PHE A 34 5.15 -0.47 -3.13
N VAL A 35 3.93 -0.71 -3.62
CA VAL A 35 2.91 -1.46 -2.90
C VAL A 35 2.88 -2.89 -3.41
N ARG A 36 2.93 -3.84 -2.48
CA ARG A 36 2.74 -5.27 -2.75
C ARG A 36 1.56 -5.82 -1.98
N VAL A 37 0.75 -6.62 -2.65
CA VAL A 37 -0.44 -7.28 -2.12
C VAL A 37 -0.24 -8.78 -2.31
N GLY A 38 -0.19 -9.54 -1.22
CA GLY A 38 0.06 -10.99 -1.31
C GLY A 38 1.39 -11.38 -1.98
N GLY A 39 2.34 -10.44 -2.10
CA GLY A 39 3.63 -10.63 -2.76
C GLY A 39 3.71 -10.07 -4.18
N GLU A 40 2.59 -9.70 -4.79
CA GLU A 40 2.52 -9.12 -6.13
C GLU A 40 2.52 -7.59 -6.08
N ILE A 41 3.21 -6.95 -7.04
CA ILE A 41 3.19 -5.48 -7.14
C ILE A 41 1.81 -5.05 -7.63
N VAL A 42 1.17 -4.16 -6.88
CA VAL A 42 -0.13 -3.59 -7.24
C VAL A 42 0.02 -2.09 -7.42
N THR A 43 -0.54 -1.60 -8.53
CA THR A 43 -0.61 -0.17 -8.85
C THR A 43 -2.04 0.33 -8.92
N ASP A 44 -3.02 -0.58 -8.87
CA ASP A 44 -4.43 -0.27 -8.97
C ASP A 44 -5.01 0.09 -7.58
N PRO A 45 -5.52 1.33 -7.39
CA PRO A 45 -6.02 1.78 -6.10
C PRO A 45 -7.36 1.16 -5.72
N ASP A 46 -8.17 0.80 -6.71
CA ASP A 46 -9.54 0.29 -6.54
C ASP A 46 -9.58 -1.24 -6.42
N LEU A 47 -8.43 -1.91 -6.54
CA LEU A 47 -8.31 -3.35 -6.35
C LEU A 47 -8.83 -3.75 -4.97
N GLU A 48 -9.88 -4.57 -4.96
CA GLU A 48 -10.43 -5.16 -3.76
C GLU A 48 -9.56 -6.35 -3.32
N THR A 49 -9.06 -6.31 -2.10
CA THR A 49 -8.19 -7.39 -1.60
C THR A 49 -8.16 -7.49 -0.08
N ASP A 50 -8.26 -8.72 0.41
CA ASP A 50 -8.03 -9.06 1.81
C ASP A 50 -6.58 -9.49 2.08
N ALA A 51 -5.78 -9.64 1.02
CA ALA A 51 -4.39 -10.04 1.14
C ALA A 51 -3.55 -8.99 1.91
N PRO A 52 -2.45 -9.42 2.56
CA PRO A 52 -1.59 -8.51 3.30
C PRO A 52 -0.96 -7.48 2.36
N ILE A 53 -1.03 -6.21 2.76
CA ILE A 53 -0.42 -5.09 2.04
C ILE A 53 0.93 -4.78 2.68
N VAL A 54 1.96 -4.72 1.85
CA VAL A 54 3.32 -4.37 2.22
C VAL A 54 3.74 -3.18 1.38
N ILE A 55 4.26 -2.14 2.04
CA ILE A 55 4.87 -1.00 1.37
C ILE A 55 6.36 -1.21 1.40
N CYS A 56 6.94 -1.56 0.26
CA CYS A 56 8.37 -1.64 0.09
C CYS A 56 8.91 -0.22 -0.14
N PRO A 57 9.79 0.30 0.72
CA PRO A 57 10.51 1.52 0.39
C PRO A 57 11.30 1.29 -0.92
N PRO A 58 11.63 2.35 -1.67
CA PRO A 58 12.59 2.21 -2.75
C PRO A 58 13.84 1.50 -2.22
N PRO A 59 14.50 0.66 -3.03
CA PRO A 59 15.82 0.16 -2.66
C PRO A 59 16.63 1.39 -2.25
N ILE A 60 17.23 1.34 -1.06
CA ILE A 60 18.18 2.36 -0.65
C ILE A 60 19.32 2.18 -1.64
N THR A 61 19.29 2.93 -2.75
CA THR A 61 20.40 2.99 -3.66
C THR A 61 21.57 3.40 -2.76
N GLU A 62 22.61 2.59 -2.74
CA GLU A 62 23.83 2.75 -1.92
C GLU A 62 24.65 4.00 -2.32
N GLN A 63 23.97 5.09 -2.74
CA GLN A 63 24.53 6.38 -3.11
C GLN A 63 24.51 7.39 -1.94
N GLN A 64 24.74 6.90 -0.72
CA GLN A 64 25.35 7.69 0.34
C GLN A 64 26.60 7.00 0.88
N GLN A 65 27.44 6.50 -0.03
CA GLN A 65 28.87 6.42 0.24
C GLN A 65 29.55 7.55 -0.55
N ALA A 66 29.68 8.72 0.06
CA ALA A 66 30.76 9.70 -0.13
C ALA A 66 30.34 11.09 0.36
N ALA A 67 30.65 11.43 1.61
CA ALA A 67 31.14 12.76 1.97
C ALA A 67 31.61 12.76 3.43
N SER A 68 32.94 12.67 3.57
CA SER A 68 33.79 13.23 4.64
C SER A 68 33.72 12.63 6.05
#